data_AF-A0A7Y7NLW7-F1
#
_entry.id   AF-A0A7Y7NLW7-F1
#
_cell.length_a   1.000
_cell.length_b   1.000
_cell.length_c   1.000
_cell.angle_alpha   90.00
_cell.angle_beta   90.00
_cell.angle_gamma   90.00
#
_symmetry.space_group_name_H-M   'P 1'
#
loop_
_entity.id
_entity.type
_entity.pdbx_description
1 polymer ?
#
loop_
_entity_poly.entity_id
_entity_poly.type
_entity_poly.pdbx_seq_one_letter_code
_entity_poly.pdbx_strand_id
1 'polypeptide(L)'
;MNYPTLNKISLAALLFISSANIGRAEVCLDCHPGIIKQMQGSSHHIQGTPLTSGHCYACHWEAAIDGSINEQFHRKRPGMTDLVLWGAGTRPTEHVSGKTSLLFSSTAIGTKSEREEVAKLSRHCLSCHRDDNNDTTPFSGDTRTPRRYSWDGQSVSARYEDKGIATWGKYSTTTSNRKMQVTKAFSAHGNASSNQGGWSSSGGYDTAMPVTRGNSGARNVECYDCHNSHGTDIAGVTSSYKDADKKQNGGLLKQTVGGKGGYRSSYTPSTNGDLSSKNPYNPGAGLCFDCHETELSGLTPWGYRDTFNAESPIMGYKDTHRFDSGIKGSTSRYAKRMGRSEIVSSHLKAGAFLKYSSDQSIGGLCTPCHDPHGVSRTLGKNMKYAVPLLKGTWLTSPYKEDASPAVTPGKGAPSKPRAPMAPGATGTTKGPVSMQGMQYNVDRNTFGDGKKIAETVDEFAGLCLNCHSRLSSRGESKNSQIHKAVKGWGDNREHSFPCSKCHQAHNSGLPRLMQTNCFEEGPSGLRSSSIGLAWLPDKNVKQDSKVKSASAGFVGCHVKQFGNKGGSAPPKRSENEWNEKSKW
;
A
#
# COMPACT_ATOMS: atom_id res chain seq x y z
N MET A 1 43.20 -19.03 -61.01
CA MET A 1 44.63 -19.16 -61.42
C MET A 1 45.49 -18.75 -60.25
N ASN A 2 46.61 -19.46 -60.12
CA ASN A 2 47.53 -19.50 -59.00
C ASN A 2 48.55 -18.34 -59.01
N TYR A 3 48.98 -17.98 -57.79
CA TYR A 3 50.32 -17.51 -57.37
C TYR A 3 50.81 -16.08 -57.73
N PRO A 4 51.85 -15.55 -57.04
CA PRO A 4 52.21 -15.67 -55.61
C PRO A 4 52.87 -14.42 -54.96
N THR A 5 53.01 -14.46 -53.62
CA THR A 5 54.12 -14.01 -52.73
C THR A 5 54.95 -12.74 -53.02
N LEU A 6 55.18 -11.92 -51.98
CA LEU A 6 56.52 -11.77 -51.38
C LEU A 6 56.56 -10.99 -50.05
N ASN A 7 57.34 -11.58 -49.14
CA ASN A 7 57.79 -11.18 -47.80
C ASN A 7 58.22 -9.72 -47.62
N LYS A 8 58.08 -9.24 -46.37
CA LYS A 8 59.20 -8.66 -45.61
C LYS A 8 58.96 -8.76 -44.10
N ILE A 9 59.74 -9.64 -43.48
CA ILE A 9 60.03 -9.68 -42.05
C ILE A 9 60.88 -8.43 -41.75
N SER A 10 60.52 -7.67 -40.71
CA SER A 10 61.46 -6.76 -40.06
C SER A 10 61.35 -6.87 -38.55
N LEU A 11 62.49 -7.17 -37.97
CA LEU A 11 62.85 -7.14 -36.56
C LEU A 11 62.44 -5.80 -35.93
N ALA A 12 61.63 -5.84 -34.88
CA ALA A 12 61.51 -4.77 -33.89
C ALA A 12 61.23 -5.42 -32.53
N ALA A 13 62.30 -5.97 -31.95
CA ALA A 13 62.35 -6.27 -30.52
C ALA A 13 62.72 -4.99 -29.76
N LEU A 14 62.23 -4.88 -28.52
CA LEU A 14 62.53 -3.87 -27.49
C LEU A 14 61.90 -2.47 -27.65
N LEU A 15 60.72 -2.27 -27.06
CA LEU A 15 60.56 -1.53 -25.79
C LEU A 15 59.07 -1.56 -25.36
N PHE A 16 58.59 -2.71 -24.87
CA PHE A 16 57.42 -2.70 -24.00
C PHE A 16 57.92 -2.34 -22.60
N ILE A 17 57.89 -1.05 -22.27
CA ILE A 17 57.95 -0.62 -20.87
C ILE A 17 56.65 -1.12 -20.24
N SER A 18 56.72 -2.30 -19.62
CA SER A 18 55.77 -2.73 -18.61
C SER A 18 55.99 -1.87 -17.36
N SER A 19 55.54 -0.63 -17.38
CA SER A 19 55.27 0.10 -16.15
C SER A 19 53.90 -0.35 -15.62
N ALA A 20 53.81 -1.64 -15.30
CA ALA A 20 52.89 -2.08 -14.27
C ALA A 20 53.48 -1.58 -12.95
N ASN A 21 53.26 -0.30 -12.66
CA ASN A 21 53.19 0.14 -11.28
C ASN A 21 52.00 -0.63 -10.69
N ILE A 22 52.25 -1.83 -10.19
CA ILE A 22 51.40 -2.49 -9.21
C ILE A 22 51.57 -1.65 -7.94
N GLY A 23 51.00 -0.44 -7.96
CA GLY A 23 50.85 0.37 -6.77
C GLY A 23 50.06 -0.49 -5.78
N ARG A 24 50.69 -0.79 -4.65
CA ARG A 24 50.03 -1.44 -3.53
C ARG A 24 48.83 -0.55 -3.21
N ALA A 25 47.59 -1.05 -3.33
CA ALA A 25 46.41 -0.26 -3.00
C ALA A 25 46.58 0.28 -1.57
N GLU A 26 46.58 1.60 -1.43
CA GLU A 26 46.88 2.25 -0.15
C GLU A 26 45.58 2.51 0.62
N VAL A 27 44.47 2.70 -0.11
CA VAL A 27 43.16 2.99 0.46
C VAL A 27 42.06 2.12 -0.12
N CYS A 28 40.94 2.00 0.61
CA CYS A 28 39.85 1.09 0.25
C CYS A 28 39.28 1.29 -1.17
N LEU A 29 39.12 2.54 -1.61
CA LEU A 29 38.49 2.84 -2.91
C LEU A 29 39.38 2.53 -4.12
N ASP A 30 40.70 2.36 -3.95
CA ASP A 30 41.61 1.94 -5.03
C ASP A 30 41.25 0.53 -5.53
N CYS A 31 40.93 -0.37 -4.59
CA CYS A 31 40.49 -1.73 -4.89
C CYS A 31 39.00 -1.83 -5.24
N HIS A 32 38.19 -0.85 -4.81
CA HIS A 32 36.74 -0.86 -4.92
C HIS A 32 36.15 0.34 -5.69
N PRO A 33 36.68 0.70 -6.88
CA PRO A 33 36.28 1.92 -7.59
C PRO A 33 34.81 1.89 -8.05
N GLY A 34 34.24 0.70 -8.23
CA GLY A 34 32.83 0.54 -8.59
C GLY A 34 31.85 1.04 -7.52
N ILE A 35 32.27 1.16 -6.27
CA ILE A 35 31.44 1.67 -5.16
C ILE A 35 31.17 3.17 -5.31
N ILE A 36 32.11 3.92 -5.91
CA ILE A 36 31.96 5.36 -6.10
C ILE A 36 30.70 5.67 -6.91
N LYS A 37 30.51 4.98 -8.04
CA LYS A 37 29.32 5.15 -8.89
C LYS A 37 28.03 4.82 -8.14
N GLN A 38 28.03 3.75 -7.33
CA GLN A 38 26.83 3.33 -6.60
C GLN A 38 26.44 4.38 -5.54
N MET A 39 27.43 4.85 -4.77
CA MET A 39 27.20 5.84 -3.71
C MET A 39 26.77 7.18 -4.27
N GLN A 40 27.39 7.64 -5.36
CA GLN A 40 27.01 8.87 -6.05
C GLN A 40 25.69 8.77 -6.84
N GLY A 41 25.19 7.55 -7.05
CA GLY A 41 23.95 7.29 -7.79
C GLY A 41 22.72 7.58 -6.93
N SER A 42 22.27 6.55 -6.20
CA SER A 42 21.01 6.58 -5.46
C SER A 42 21.16 6.34 -3.95
N SER A 43 22.37 6.35 -3.39
CA SER A 43 22.57 6.10 -1.96
C SER A 43 22.09 7.27 -1.08
N HIS A 44 21.55 6.94 0.09
CA HIS A 44 21.24 7.94 1.13
C HIS A 44 22.29 8.03 2.24
N HIS A 45 23.31 7.17 2.25
CA HIS A 45 24.24 7.08 3.38
C HIS A 45 25.26 8.23 3.42
N ILE A 46 25.75 8.68 2.26
CA ILE A 46 26.75 9.76 2.16
C ILE A 46 26.25 10.76 1.14
N GLN A 47 25.92 11.96 1.58
CA GLN A 47 25.31 12.98 0.74
C GLN A 47 25.83 14.39 1.07
N GLY A 48 25.80 15.28 0.10
CA GLY A 48 26.25 16.68 0.28
C GLY A 48 27.73 16.84 0.64
N THR A 49 28.53 15.78 0.51
CA THR A 49 29.99 15.79 0.67
C THR A 49 30.61 14.83 -0.36
N PRO A 50 31.81 15.12 -0.89
CA PRO A 50 32.54 14.18 -1.75
C PRO A 50 32.84 12.87 -1.01
N LEU A 51 32.61 11.74 -1.68
CA LEU A 51 32.96 10.41 -1.16
C LEU A 51 34.48 10.28 -1.02
N THR A 52 34.95 9.77 0.14
CA THR A 52 36.36 9.46 0.41
C THR A 52 36.50 8.06 0.99
N SER A 53 37.70 7.47 0.93
CA SER A 53 37.97 6.15 1.52
C SER A 53 37.75 6.13 3.04
N GLY A 54 37.91 7.27 3.73
CA GLY A 54 37.63 7.38 5.16
C GLY A 54 36.18 7.09 5.53
N HIS A 55 35.24 7.25 4.60
CA HIS A 55 33.83 6.91 4.85
C HIS A 55 33.60 5.41 5.03
N CYS A 56 34.48 4.54 4.50
CA CYS A 56 34.40 3.10 4.69
C CYS A 56 34.55 2.70 6.17
N TYR A 57 35.27 3.52 6.97
CA TYR A 57 35.53 3.27 8.39
C TYR A 57 34.24 3.10 9.20
N ALA A 58 33.20 3.87 8.87
CA ALA A 58 31.93 3.81 9.58
C ALA A 58 31.24 2.44 9.46
N CYS A 59 31.45 1.72 8.35
CA CYS A 59 30.75 0.48 8.05
C CYS A 59 31.62 -0.77 8.18
N HIS A 60 32.92 -0.66 7.90
CA HIS A 60 33.83 -1.78 7.76
C HIS A 60 34.96 -1.72 8.79
N TRP A 61 35.27 -2.86 9.40
CA TRP A 61 36.49 -3.02 10.19
C TRP A 61 37.76 -3.04 9.33
N GLU A 62 37.61 -3.35 8.04
CA GLU A 62 38.67 -3.41 7.03
C GLU A 62 39.23 -2.04 6.65
N ALA A 63 38.54 -0.96 7.02
CA ALA A 63 38.98 0.41 6.81
C ALA A 63 39.52 0.98 8.12
N ALA A 64 40.61 1.74 8.06
CA ALA A 64 41.06 2.64 9.12
C ALA A 64 40.38 4.01 9.00
N ILE A 65 40.52 4.86 10.02
CA ILE A 65 39.83 6.15 10.10
C ILE A 65 40.25 7.13 8.98
N ASP A 66 41.48 7.01 8.50
CA ASP A 66 42.03 7.76 7.37
C ASP A 66 41.65 7.17 6.00
N GLY A 67 40.93 6.04 5.99
CA GLY A 67 40.54 5.32 4.78
C GLY A 67 41.58 4.33 4.25
N SER A 68 42.72 4.19 4.93
CA SER A 68 43.69 3.15 4.62
C SER A 68 43.15 1.76 4.94
N ILE A 69 43.73 0.74 4.30
CA ILE A 69 43.33 -0.65 4.50
C ILE A 69 43.87 -1.15 5.85
N ASN A 70 42.98 -1.60 6.73
CA ASN A 70 43.36 -2.30 7.95
C ASN A 70 43.65 -3.78 7.64
N GLU A 71 44.95 -4.12 7.48
CA GLU A 71 45.39 -5.48 7.13
C GLU A 71 44.99 -6.55 8.15
N GLN A 72 44.70 -6.19 9.42
CA GLN A 72 44.22 -7.15 10.44
C GLN A 72 42.86 -7.74 10.07
N PHE A 73 41.98 -6.92 9.47
CA PHE A 73 40.60 -7.31 9.16
C PHE A 73 40.38 -7.50 7.66
N HIS A 74 41.18 -6.87 6.81
CA HIS A 74 41.13 -7.04 5.36
C HIS A 74 41.82 -8.37 4.94
N ARG A 75 41.14 -9.48 5.22
CA ARG A 75 41.70 -10.85 5.19
C ARG A 75 42.06 -11.40 3.80
N LYS A 76 41.98 -10.62 2.71
CA LYS A 76 42.16 -11.07 1.31
C LYS A 76 41.36 -12.35 0.97
N ARG A 77 40.25 -12.62 1.68
CA ARG A 77 39.37 -13.77 1.45
C ARG A 77 38.21 -13.32 0.58
N PRO A 78 38.06 -13.84 -0.64
CA PRO A 78 36.97 -13.43 -1.54
C PRO A 78 35.60 -13.62 -0.89
N GLY A 79 34.78 -12.57 -0.92
CA GLY A 79 33.38 -12.62 -0.53
C GLY A 79 33.09 -12.63 0.97
N MET A 80 34.07 -12.29 1.82
CA MET A 80 33.87 -12.09 3.26
C MET A 80 34.09 -10.62 3.62
N THR A 81 33.28 -10.10 4.54
CA THR A 81 33.38 -8.70 4.97
C THR A 81 33.07 -8.58 6.46
N ASP A 82 33.99 -7.95 7.21
CA ASP A 82 33.78 -7.63 8.63
C ASP A 82 33.10 -6.26 8.80
N LEU A 83 31.81 -6.30 9.16
CA LEU A 83 30.95 -5.14 9.35
C LEU A 83 30.96 -4.66 10.80
N VAL A 84 30.83 -3.35 10.99
CA VAL A 84 30.79 -2.71 12.31
C VAL A 84 29.39 -2.79 12.91
N LEU A 85 29.25 -3.24 14.15
CA LEU A 85 28.01 -3.09 14.93
C LEU A 85 28.14 -1.85 15.81
N TRP A 86 27.37 -0.81 15.53
CA TRP A 86 27.47 0.46 16.24
C TRP A 86 26.99 0.38 17.70
N GLY A 87 27.71 1.08 18.57
CA GLY A 87 27.31 1.35 19.95
C GLY A 87 26.36 2.54 20.02
N ALA A 88 26.05 3.01 21.23
CA ALA A 88 25.14 4.14 21.44
C ALA A 88 25.91 5.44 21.20
N GLY A 89 25.49 6.23 20.23
CA GLY A 89 26.14 7.47 19.82
C GLY A 89 27.48 7.30 19.08
N THR A 90 28.11 6.12 19.13
CA THR A 90 29.52 5.96 18.75
C THR A 90 29.83 4.64 18.06
N ARG A 91 30.76 4.71 17.10
CA ARG A 91 31.43 3.54 16.54
C ARG A 91 32.33 2.90 17.61
N PRO A 92 32.29 1.57 17.82
CA PRO A 92 33.22 0.91 18.74
C PRO A 92 34.68 1.02 18.29
N THR A 93 35.60 1.02 19.25
CA THR A 93 37.06 1.02 19.04
C THR A 93 37.68 -0.38 19.06
N GLU A 94 37.02 -1.35 19.69
CA GLU A 94 37.48 -2.72 19.81
C GLU A 94 36.67 -3.68 18.93
N HIS A 95 37.36 -4.63 18.28
CA HIS A 95 36.73 -5.66 17.46
C HIS A 95 36.42 -6.91 18.32
N VAL A 96 35.14 -7.12 18.59
CA VAL A 96 34.61 -8.26 19.35
C VAL A 96 33.50 -8.93 18.54
N SER A 97 33.79 -10.14 18.06
CA SER A 97 32.89 -10.91 17.20
C SER A 97 31.50 -11.05 17.81
N GLY A 98 30.47 -10.71 17.04
CA GLY A 98 29.06 -10.79 17.41
C GLY A 98 28.56 -9.65 18.31
N LYS A 99 29.47 -8.83 18.87
CA LYS A 99 29.15 -7.68 19.74
C LYS A 99 29.38 -6.34 19.03
N THR A 100 30.61 -6.10 18.57
CA THR A 100 31.01 -4.87 17.86
C THR A 100 31.38 -5.13 16.40
N SER A 101 31.46 -6.41 16.01
CA SER A 101 31.65 -6.82 14.62
C SER A 101 30.72 -7.95 14.19
N LEU A 102 30.49 -8.01 12.89
CA LEU A 102 29.69 -9.05 12.25
C LEU A 102 30.34 -9.46 10.93
N LEU A 103 30.63 -10.76 10.79
CA LEU A 103 31.16 -11.31 9.55
C LEU A 103 30.01 -11.63 8.59
N PHE A 104 30.01 -10.98 7.43
CA PHE A 104 29.10 -11.21 6.32
C PHE A 104 29.79 -11.99 5.19
N SER A 105 29.09 -12.98 4.62
CA SER A 105 29.54 -13.80 3.50
C SER A 105 28.67 -13.61 2.26
N SER A 106 29.18 -12.92 1.24
CA SER A 106 28.47 -12.80 -0.03
C SER A 106 28.32 -14.14 -0.76
N THR A 107 29.18 -15.12 -0.49
CA THR A 107 29.09 -16.44 -1.14
C THR A 107 27.92 -17.30 -0.63
N ALA A 108 27.30 -16.90 0.49
CA ALA A 108 26.09 -17.55 0.99
C ALA A 108 24.81 -17.07 0.27
N ILE A 109 24.87 -15.95 -0.45
CA ILE A 109 23.74 -15.46 -1.26
C ILE A 109 23.49 -16.45 -2.42
N GLY A 110 22.22 -16.79 -2.65
CA GLY A 110 21.78 -17.84 -3.58
C GLY A 110 21.99 -19.26 -3.06
N THR A 111 22.23 -19.46 -1.75
CA THR A 111 22.38 -20.79 -1.13
C THR A 111 21.33 -21.01 -0.04
N LYS A 112 21.26 -22.22 0.52
CA LYS A 112 20.35 -22.53 1.65
C LYS A 112 20.59 -21.65 2.89
N SER A 113 21.80 -21.10 3.05
CA SER A 113 22.18 -20.25 4.17
C SER A 113 21.94 -18.76 3.93
N GLU A 114 21.40 -18.38 2.76
CA GLU A 114 21.21 -16.98 2.40
C GLU A 114 20.41 -16.21 3.46
N ARG A 115 19.29 -16.76 3.95
CA ARG A 115 18.42 -16.02 4.88
C ARG A 115 19.08 -15.73 6.23
N GLU A 116 19.85 -16.68 6.75
CA GLU A 116 20.64 -16.46 7.97
C GLU A 116 21.68 -15.37 7.73
N GLU A 117 22.29 -15.35 6.55
CA GLU A 117 23.31 -14.36 6.18
C GLU A 117 22.74 -12.96 5.94
N VAL A 118 21.57 -12.86 5.30
CA VAL A 118 20.87 -11.59 5.08
C VAL A 118 20.36 -11.01 6.41
N ALA A 119 19.91 -11.85 7.34
CA ALA A 119 19.50 -11.40 8.69
C ALA A 119 20.66 -10.78 9.49
N LYS A 120 21.90 -11.25 9.27
CA LYS A 120 23.09 -10.61 9.85
C LYS A 120 23.26 -9.18 9.35
N LEU A 121 23.01 -8.90 8.07
CA LEU A 121 23.07 -7.53 7.54
C LEU A 121 22.03 -6.63 8.20
N SER A 122 20.81 -7.12 8.45
CA SER A 122 19.82 -6.35 9.21
C SER A 122 20.34 -5.95 10.58
N ARG A 123 21.07 -6.82 11.30
CA ARG A 123 21.71 -6.44 12.58
C ARG A 123 22.71 -5.30 12.43
N HIS A 124 23.50 -5.29 11.36
CA HIS A 124 24.40 -4.17 11.05
C HIS A 124 23.61 -2.88 10.81
N CYS A 125 22.63 -2.91 9.92
CA CYS A 125 21.81 -1.74 9.59
C CYS A 125 21.11 -1.18 10.84
N LEU A 126 20.46 -2.05 11.62
CA LEU A 126 19.72 -1.66 12.82
C LEU A 126 20.64 -1.18 13.95
N SER A 127 21.91 -1.59 13.98
CA SER A 127 22.87 -1.04 14.93
C SER A 127 23.12 0.46 14.70
N CYS A 128 23.04 0.94 13.46
CA CYS A 128 23.11 2.37 13.13
C CYS A 128 21.73 3.05 13.19
N HIS A 129 20.68 2.41 12.66
CA HIS A 129 19.34 2.97 12.54
C HIS A 129 18.45 2.68 13.76
N ARG A 130 18.96 2.97 14.95
CA ARG A 130 18.28 2.80 16.25
C ARG A 130 18.22 4.10 17.04
N ASP A 131 17.38 4.14 18.06
CA ASP A 131 16.99 5.38 18.75
C ASP A 131 18.17 6.16 19.35
N ASP A 132 19.14 5.45 19.94
CA ASP A 132 20.34 6.07 20.55
C ASP A 132 21.34 6.63 19.51
N ASN A 133 21.13 6.35 18.24
CA ASN A 133 21.96 6.79 17.13
C ASN A 133 21.27 7.82 16.23
N ASN A 134 20.03 8.20 16.54
CA ASN A 134 19.23 9.13 15.76
C ASN A 134 19.91 10.49 15.48
N ASP A 135 20.81 10.92 16.35
CA ASP A 135 21.51 12.21 16.25
C ASP A 135 23.00 12.07 15.87
N THR A 136 23.44 10.85 15.56
CA THR A 136 24.82 10.62 15.11
C THR A 136 25.01 11.09 13.68
N THR A 137 26.25 11.49 13.35
CA THR A 137 26.71 11.76 11.98
C THR A 137 27.85 10.79 11.67
N PRO A 138 27.55 9.55 11.23
CA PRO A 138 28.56 8.50 11.08
C PRO A 138 29.64 8.80 10.04
N PHE A 139 29.33 9.67 9.07
CA PHE A 139 30.18 9.96 7.92
C PHE A 139 30.74 11.38 7.99
N SER A 140 32.06 11.51 8.03
CA SER A 140 32.73 12.81 8.06
C SER A 140 32.30 13.71 6.90
N GLY A 141 31.94 14.96 7.21
CA GLY A 141 31.45 15.95 6.23
C GLY A 141 29.97 15.82 5.84
N ASP A 142 29.31 14.69 6.12
CA ASP A 142 27.85 14.60 6.01
C ASP A 142 27.20 14.94 7.34
N THR A 143 26.32 15.94 7.33
CA THR A 143 25.60 16.42 8.52
C THR A 143 24.27 15.68 8.74
N ARG A 144 23.92 14.73 7.86
CA ARG A 144 22.68 13.96 7.99
C ARG A 144 22.83 12.88 9.04
N THR A 145 21.74 12.69 9.77
CA THR A 145 21.64 11.69 10.82
C THR A 145 20.72 10.53 10.40
N PRO A 146 20.76 9.37 11.06
CA PRO A 146 19.90 8.22 10.74
C PRO A 146 18.39 8.52 10.70
N ARG A 147 17.92 9.55 11.43
CA ARG A 147 16.50 9.96 11.40
C ARG A 147 16.16 11.04 10.38
N ARG A 148 17.14 11.55 9.61
CA ARG A 148 16.97 12.72 8.72
C ARG A 148 15.73 12.65 7.83
N TYR A 149 15.45 11.46 7.30
CA TYR A 149 14.34 11.18 6.39
C TYR A 149 13.20 10.38 7.03
N SER A 150 13.25 10.20 8.34
CA SER A 150 12.13 9.63 9.09
C SER A 150 10.97 10.62 9.10
N TRP A 151 9.77 10.14 8.75
CA TRP A 151 8.60 11.00 8.61
C TRP A 151 8.02 11.45 9.96
N ASP A 152 8.37 10.79 11.06
CA ASP A 152 7.92 11.11 12.43
C ASP A 152 9.09 11.28 13.43
N GLY A 153 10.35 11.25 12.95
CA GLY A 153 11.55 11.35 13.77
C GLY A 153 12.00 10.09 14.52
N GLN A 154 11.27 8.97 14.43
CA GLN A 154 11.66 7.68 15.03
C GLN A 154 12.69 6.92 14.20
N SER A 155 13.45 6.05 14.87
CA SER A 155 14.39 5.15 14.23
C SER A 155 13.69 4.03 13.45
N VAL A 156 14.42 3.41 12.52
CA VAL A 156 13.95 2.23 11.80
C VAL A 156 13.78 1.05 12.74
N SER A 157 14.70 0.85 13.69
CA SER A 157 14.66 -0.27 14.64
C SER A 157 13.42 -0.24 15.53
N ALA A 158 13.02 0.96 16.01
CA ALA A 158 11.83 1.12 16.83
C ALA A 158 10.57 0.54 16.15
N ARG A 159 10.47 0.67 14.83
CA ARG A 159 9.36 0.12 14.04
C ARG A 159 9.58 -1.33 13.66
N TYR A 160 10.76 -1.67 13.12
CA TYR A 160 11.07 -2.99 12.58
C TYR A 160 11.06 -4.09 13.65
N GLU A 161 11.57 -3.78 14.84
CA GLU A 161 11.71 -4.76 15.91
C GLU A 161 10.41 -4.94 16.72
N ASP A 162 9.39 -4.10 16.50
CA ASP A 162 8.12 -4.18 17.22
C ASP A 162 7.34 -5.46 16.86
N LYS A 163 7.24 -6.37 17.84
CA LYS A 163 6.52 -7.65 17.72
C LYS A 163 5.05 -7.54 18.11
N GLY A 164 4.57 -6.36 18.50
CA GLY A 164 3.19 -6.13 18.84
C GLY A 164 2.23 -6.45 17.68
N ILE A 165 1.00 -6.77 18.04
CA ILE A 165 -0.04 -7.18 17.10
C ILE A 165 -1.36 -6.45 17.39
N ALA A 166 -2.22 -6.39 16.38
CA ALA A 166 -3.60 -5.95 16.51
C ALA A 166 -4.50 -6.71 15.55
N THR A 167 -5.80 -6.78 15.84
CA THR A 167 -6.78 -7.30 14.89
C THR A 167 -6.98 -6.30 13.73
N TRP A 168 -7.18 -6.79 12.51
CA TRP A 168 -7.36 -5.92 11.34
C TRP A 168 -8.68 -5.12 11.40
N GLY A 169 -9.77 -5.79 11.80
CA GLY A 169 -11.06 -5.16 12.10
C GLY A 169 -11.18 -4.80 13.58
N LYS A 170 -12.03 -3.80 13.87
CA LYS A 170 -12.29 -3.29 15.23
C LYS A 170 -13.65 -3.67 15.78
N TYR A 171 -14.45 -4.36 14.97
CA TYR A 171 -15.83 -4.72 15.27
C TYR A 171 -16.05 -6.22 15.15
N SER A 172 -16.76 -6.76 16.14
CA SER A 172 -17.03 -8.19 16.33
C SER A 172 -18.49 -8.49 16.59
N THR A 173 -19.37 -8.02 15.72
CA THR A 173 -20.80 -8.29 15.82
C THR A 173 -21.19 -9.37 14.81
N THR A 174 -22.35 -10.00 15.00
CA THR A 174 -22.93 -10.95 14.03
C THR A 174 -23.21 -10.30 12.66
N THR A 175 -23.36 -8.98 12.66
CA THR A 175 -23.74 -8.13 11.53
C THR A 175 -22.57 -7.37 10.91
N SER A 176 -21.44 -7.21 11.59
CA SER A 176 -20.21 -6.66 11.01
C SER A 176 -19.51 -7.68 10.11
N ASN A 177 -18.57 -7.20 9.30
CA ASN A 177 -17.66 -8.08 8.57
C ASN A 177 -16.71 -8.82 9.52
N ARG A 178 -15.92 -9.75 8.97
CA ARG A 178 -15.08 -10.67 9.75
C ARG A 178 -13.62 -10.27 9.84
N LYS A 179 -13.26 -9.02 9.51
CA LYS A 179 -11.86 -8.56 9.53
C LYS A 179 -11.19 -8.62 10.89
N MET A 180 -11.96 -8.52 11.94
CA MET A 180 -11.50 -8.68 13.33
C MET A 180 -10.84 -10.04 13.63
N GLN A 181 -11.07 -11.07 12.81
CA GLN A 181 -10.49 -12.42 12.99
C GLN A 181 -9.05 -12.52 12.45
N VAL A 182 -8.57 -11.50 11.74
CA VAL A 182 -7.24 -11.49 11.13
C VAL A 182 -6.30 -10.70 12.02
N THR A 183 -5.25 -11.37 12.50
CA THR A 183 -4.16 -10.72 13.25
C THR A 183 -3.21 -10.01 12.29
N LYS A 184 -2.78 -8.81 12.66
CA LYS A 184 -1.77 -8.03 11.95
C LYS A 184 -0.65 -7.66 12.90
N ALA A 185 0.58 -7.73 12.44
CA ALA A 185 1.72 -7.23 13.22
C ALA A 185 1.88 -5.72 13.04
N PHE A 186 2.42 -5.04 14.04
CA PHE A 186 2.89 -3.65 13.91
C PHE A 186 4.13 -3.56 13.01
N SER A 187 4.94 -4.61 12.95
CA SER A 187 5.99 -4.77 11.94
C SER A 187 5.66 -5.96 11.04
N ALA A 188 4.97 -5.75 9.93
CA ALA A 188 4.65 -6.86 9.02
C ALA A 188 5.89 -7.47 8.34
N HIS A 189 6.99 -6.72 8.23
CA HIS A 189 8.24 -7.21 7.68
C HIS A 189 9.19 -7.78 8.73
N GLY A 190 9.22 -7.20 9.94
CA GLY A 190 10.03 -7.72 11.05
C GLY A 190 9.32 -8.76 11.93
N ASN A 191 8.01 -8.94 11.77
CA ASN A 191 7.20 -9.97 12.43
C ASN A 191 6.22 -10.59 11.43
N ALA A 192 6.75 -11.08 10.31
CA ALA A 192 5.96 -11.61 9.21
C ALA A 192 5.11 -12.82 9.62
N SER A 193 5.61 -13.65 10.54
CA SER A 193 4.90 -14.82 11.07
C SER A 193 3.61 -14.48 11.82
N SER A 194 3.52 -13.29 12.42
CA SER A 194 2.31 -12.82 13.11
C SER A 194 1.43 -11.91 12.24
N ASN A 195 1.82 -11.64 10.99
CA ASN A 195 1.07 -10.79 10.07
C ASN A 195 0.18 -11.62 9.13
N GLN A 196 -0.97 -12.04 9.64
CA GLN A 196 -1.89 -12.88 8.90
C GLN A 196 -2.53 -12.13 7.73
N GLY A 197 -2.95 -12.86 6.71
CA GLY A 197 -3.80 -12.32 5.66
C GLY A 197 -4.33 -13.38 4.72
N GLY A 198 -5.18 -12.93 3.81
CA GLY A 198 -5.87 -13.78 2.86
C GLY A 198 -7.30 -13.29 2.67
N TRP A 199 -7.97 -13.85 1.67
CA TRP A 199 -9.37 -13.57 1.36
C TRP A 199 -9.90 -14.66 0.43
N SER A 200 -11.22 -14.77 0.32
CA SER A 200 -11.89 -15.63 -0.66
C SER A 200 -12.80 -14.80 -1.56
N SER A 201 -12.82 -15.10 -2.85
CA SER A 201 -13.75 -14.47 -3.80
C SER A 201 -15.22 -14.80 -3.50
N SER A 202 -15.51 -15.98 -2.93
CA SER A 202 -16.89 -16.40 -2.63
C SER A 202 -17.45 -15.71 -1.37
N GLY A 203 -16.65 -15.68 -0.31
CA GLY A 203 -17.05 -15.15 1.00
C GLY A 203 -16.73 -13.66 1.23
N GLY A 204 -15.77 -13.11 0.49
CA GLY A 204 -15.29 -11.74 0.63
C GLY A 204 -14.87 -11.43 2.07
N TYR A 205 -15.33 -10.28 2.57
CA TYR A 205 -15.13 -9.90 3.98
C TYR A 205 -16.26 -10.36 4.92
N ASP A 206 -17.34 -10.92 4.40
CA ASP A 206 -18.55 -11.18 5.20
C ASP A 206 -18.49 -12.53 5.93
N THR A 207 -17.62 -13.43 5.48
CA THR A 207 -17.34 -14.72 6.10
C THR A 207 -15.93 -14.75 6.71
N ALA A 208 -15.63 -15.80 7.47
CA ALA A 208 -14.26 -16.04 7.93
C ALA A 208 -13.32 -16.02 6.70
N MET A 209 -12.23 -15.25 6.83
CA MET A 209 -11.24 -15.16 5.76
C MET A 209 -10.22 -16.27 5.94
N PRO A 210 -9.85 -16.97 4.86
CA PRO A 210 -8.76 -17.92 4.92
C PRO A 210 -7.46 -17.17 5.26
N VAL A 211 -6.69 -17.73 6.19
CA VAL A 211 -5.33 -17.24 6.49
C VAL A 211 -4.39 -17.97 5.56
N THR A 212 -4.08 -17.34 4.43
CA THR A 212 -3.22 -17.88 3.37
C THR A 212 -1.77 -17.41 3.47
N ARG A 213 -1.46 -16.59 4.48
CA ARG A 213 -0.12 -16.06 4.79
C ARG A 213 -0.03 -15.63 6.24
N GLY A 214 1.20 -15.50 6.73
CA GLY A 214 1.51 -15.14 8.12
C GLY A 214 1.22 -16.32 9.04
N ASN A 215 2.25 -17.10 9.35
CA ASN A 215 2.28 -18.25 10.27
C ASN A 215 3.76 -18.63 10.50
N SER A 216 4.06 -19.75 11.16
CA SER A 216 5.42 -20.22 11.48
C SER A 216 6.36 -20.38 10.26
N GLY A 217 5.83 -20.55 9.05
CA GLY A 217 6.63 -20.63 7.82
C GLY A 217 7.03 -19.28 7.20
N ALA A 218 6.41 -18.17 7.63
CA ALA A 218 6.71 -16.86 7.09
C ALA A 218 8.03 -16.32 7.65
N ARG A 219 8.86 -15.79 6.77
CA ARG A 219 10.16 -15.19 7.06
C ARG A 219 10.04 -13.68 7.04
N ASN A 220 10.89 -13.03 7.84
CA ASN A 220 11.00 -11.58 7.82
C ASN A 220 11.61 -11.09 6.50
N VAL A 221 11.17 -9.91 6.09
CA VAL A 221 11.79 -9.15 5.00
C VAL A 221 12.90 -8.33 5.62
N GLU A 222 14.13 -8.70 5.30
CA GLU A 222 15.33 -8.13 5.88
C GLU A 222 15.74 -6.85 5.14
N CYS A 223 16.56 -6.00 5.77
CA CYS A 223 16.95 -4.71 5.20
C CYS A 223 17.56 -4.87 3.79
N TYR A 224 18.38 -5.91 3.62
CA TYR A 224 19.08 -6.16 2.36
C TYR A 224 18.16 -6.72 1.26
N ASP A 225 16.93 -7.14 1.56
CA ASP A 225 15.95 -7.47 0.52
C ASP A 225 15.55 -6.21 -0.26
N CYS A 226 15.49 -5.04 0.41
CA CYS A 226 15.02 -3.80 -0.22
C CYS A 226 16.12 -2.77 -0.52
N HIS A 227 17.26 -2.86 0.17
CA HIS A 227 18.32 -1.87 0.12
C HIS A 227 19.66 -2.48 -0.34
N ASN A 228 20.36 -1.77 -1.24
CA ASN A 228 21.80 -1.94 -1.42
C ASN A 228 22.51 -0.90 -0.55
N SER A 229 23.39 -1.33 0.35
CA SER A 229 24.07 -0.42 1.29
C SER A 229 24.94 0.63 0.61
N HIS A 230 25.37 0.39 -0.63
CA HIS A 230 26.17 1.33 -1.41
C HIS A 230 25.35 2.16 -2.40
N GLY A 231 24.03 1.98 -2.48
CA GLY A 231 23.22 2.58 -3.54
C GLY A 231 23.19 1.76 -4.83
N THR A 232 22.51 2.30 -5.85
CA THR A 232 22.30 1.68 -7.16
C THR A 232 22.31 2.71 -8.28
N ASP A 233 22.29 2.25 -9.54
CA ASP A 233 22.17 3.12 -10.72
C ASP A 233 20.75 3.12 -11.32
N ILE A 234 19.76 2.67 -10.54
CA ILE A 234 18.35 2.74 -10.93
C ILE A 234 17.96 4.21 -11.17
N ALA A 235 17.42 4.48 -12.35
CA ALA A 235 16.81 5.75 -12.69
C ALA A 235 15.34 5.83 -12.22
N GLY A 236 14.85 7.04 -11.98
CA GLY A 236 13.46 7.29 -11.57
C GLY A 236 13.31 7.47 -10.06
N VAL A 237 12.07 7.49 -9.58
CA VAL A 237 11.75 7.80 -8.19
C VAL A 237 11.81 6.53 -7.32
N THR A 238 12.64 6.55 -6.28
CA THR A 238 12.79 5.42 -5.33
C THR A 238 12.44 5.78 -3.89
N SER A 239 12.26 7.07 -3.58
CA SER A 239 11.89 7.56 -2.25
C SER A 239 10.75 8.58 -2.29
N SER A 240 10.03 8.69 -1.16
CA SER A 240 8.98 9.69 -0.97
C SER A 240 9.52 11.06 -0.53
N TYR A 241 10.77 11.11 -0.09
CA TYR A 241 11.47 12.34 0.30
C TYR A 241 12.39 12.83 -0.80
N LYS A 242 12.98 14.01 -0.63
CA LYS A 242 14.07 14.52 -1.47
C LYS A 242 15.39 14.44 -0.72
N ASP A 243 16.43 14.01 -1.41
CA ASP A 243 17.79 13.94 -0.89
C ASP A 243 18.51 15.30 -0.93
N ALA A 244 19.82 15.29 -0.65
CA ALA A 244 20.72 16.44 -0.74
C ALA A 244 20.66 17.17 -2.08
N ASP A 245 20.54 16.41 -3.16
CA ASP A 245 20.57 16.89 -4.54
C ASP A 245 19.16 17.22 -5.03
N LYS A 246 18.18 17.25 -4.12
CA LYS A 246 16.75 17.50 -4.38
C LYS A 246 16.11 16.44 -5.29
N LYS A 247 16.72 15.26 -5.40
CA LYS A 247 16.20 14.11 -6.15
C LYS A 247 15.44 13.17 -5.21
N GLN A 248 14.52 12.39 -5.76
CA GLN A 248 13.76 11.40 -4.99
C GLN A 248 14.43 10.02 -5.03
N ASN A 249 15.70 10.01 -4.63
CA ASN A 249 16.54 8.82 -4.59
C ASN A 249 16.76 8.38 -3.12
N GLY A 250 17.51 7.29 -2.88
CA GLY A 250 17.88 6.91 -1.52
C GLY A 250 16.84 6.07 -0.77
N GLY A 251 15.67 5.80 -1.33
CA GLY A 251 14.63 5.03 -0.61
C GLY A 251 14.77 3.52 -0.80
N LEU A 252 13.91 2.97 -1.65
CA LEU A 252 13.86 1.56 -2.04
C LEU A 252 14.67 1.35 -3.31
N LEU A 253 15.86 0.79 -3.18
CA LEU A 253 16.88 0.82 -4.24
C LEU A 253 17.38 -0.55 -4.67
N LYS A 254 16.75 -1.66 -4.29
CA LYS A 254 17.35 -2.97 -4.60
C LYS A 254 17.59 -3.18 -6.10
N GLN A 255 18.86 -3.42 -6.44
CA GLN A 255 19.32 -3.86 -7.76
C GLN A 255 20.37 -4.95 -7.56
N THR A 256 20.40 -5.93 -8.43
CA THR A 256 21.42 -6.98 -8.42
C THR A 256 22.07 -7.12 -9.78
N VAL A 257 23.30 -7.60 -9.78
CA VAL A 257 24.04 -7.96 -11.00
C VAL A 257 24.47 -9.41 -10.84
N GLY A 258 24.09 -10.25 -11.80
CA GLY A 258 24.50 -11.66 -11.83
C GLY A 258 26.03 -11.80 -11.72
N GLY A 259 26.48 -12.71 -10.85
CA GLY A 259 27.89 -12.95 -10.54
C GLY A 259 28.51 -11.96 -9.53
N LYS A 260 27.80 -10.92 -9.08
CA LYS A 260 28.31 -9.95 -8.09
C LYS A 260 27.60 -10.07 -6.75
N GLY A 261 28.37 -10.01 -5.66
CA GLY A 261 27.82 -10.08 -4.29
C GLY A 261 27.04 -11.36 -3.99
N GLY A 262 27.33 -12.44 -4.74
CA GLY A 262 26.65 -13.74 -4.66
C GLY A 262 25.31 -13.85 -5.38
N TYR A 263 24.85 -12.79 -6.05
CA TYR A 263 23.62 -12.87 -6.84
C TYR A 263 23.82 -13.71 -8.10
N ARG A 264 22.93 -14.67 -8.34
CA ARG A 264 22.94 -15.51 -9.54
C ARG A 264 22.34 -14.82 -10.76
N SER A 265 21.41 -13.91 -10.53
CA SER A 265 20.66 -13.18 -11.56
C SER A 265 20.79 -11.68 -11.35
N SER A 266 20.72 -10.93 -12.46
CA SER A 266 20.53 -9.48 -12.42
C SER A 266 19.05 -9.16 -12.20
N TYR A 267 18.79 -8.17 -11.37
CA TYR A 267 17.45 -7.69 -11.04
C TYR A 267 17.44 -6.17 -11.05
N THR A 268 16.37 -5.60 -11.61
CA THR A 268 16.04 -4.18 -11.51
C THR A 268 14.53 -4.10 -11.29
N PRO A 269 14.05 -3.26 -10.36
CA PRO A 269 12.63 -3.14 -10.08
C PRO A 269 11.84 -2.75 -11.32
N SER A 270 10.69 -3.39 -11.49
CA SER A 270 9.74 -3.07 -12.54
C SER A 270 9.25 -1.62 -12.45
N THR A 271 8.78 -1.07 -13.57
CA THR A 271 8.16 0.27 -13.62
C THR A 271 6.97 0.27 -14.55
N ASN A 272 6.06 1.22 -14.35
CA ASN A 272 5.07 1.62 -15.33
C ASN A 272 5.20 3.14 -15.57
N GLY A 273 6.03 3.49 -16.55
CA GLY A 273 6.28 4.89 -16.92
C GLY A 273 5.20 5.54 -17.77
N ASP A 274 4.15 4.81 -18.18
CA ASP A 274 3.08 5.36 -19.00
C ASP A 274 2.19 6.30 -18.17
N LEU A 275 2.38 7.61 -18.30
CA LEU A 275 1.59 8.62 -17.61
C LEU A 275 0.12 8.65 -18.06
N SER A 276 -0.20 8.08 -19.22
CA SER A 276 -1.58 7.94 -19.70
C SER A 276 -2.32 6.80 -19.00
N SER A 277 -1.59 5.77 -18.56
CA SER A 277 -2.09 4.64 -17.75
C SER A 277 -2.79 5.11 -16.48
N LYS A 278 -3.73 4.30 -15.97
CA LYS A 278 -4.50 4.57 -14.75
C LYS A 278 -3.73 4.22 -13.47
N ASN A 279 -2.59 3.53 -13.60
CA ASN A 279 -1.73 3.08 -12.52
C ASN A 279 -0.23 3.26 -12.88
N PRO A 280 0.25 4.47 -13.25
CA PRO A 280 1.67 4.70 -13.42
C PRO A 280 2.39 4.49 -12.10
N TYR A 281 3.55 3.85 -12.11
CA TYR A 281 4.32 3.59 -10.90
C TYR A 281 5.83 3.59 -11.16
N ASN A 282 6.55 4.04 -10.13
CA ASN A 282 7.99 4.19 -10.15
C ASN A 282 8.70 2.95 -9.60
N PRO A 283 10.03 2.80 -9.81
CA PRO A 283 10.78 1.63 -9.37
C PRO A 283 10.60 1.28 -7.88
N GLY A 284 10.44 2.29 -7.01
CA GLY A 284 10.20 2.06 -5.59
C GLY A 284 8.89 1.29 -5.30
N ALA A 285 7.82 1.52 -6.07
CA ALA A 285 6.60 0.70 -5.99
C ALA A 285 6.76 -0.65 -6.71
N GLY A 286 7.49 -0.65 -7.83
CA GLY A 286 7.83 -1.87 -8.58
C GLY A 286 8.48 -2.92 -7.70
N LEU A 287 9.41 -2.53 -6.85
CA LEU A 287 10.05 -3.42 -5.87
C LEU A 287 9.03 -4.11 -4.95
N CYS A 288 8.04 -3.36 -4.46
CA CYS A 288 6.97 -3.90 -3.62
C CYS A 288 6.10 -4.89 -4.41
N PHE A 289 5.70 -4.54 -5.63
CA PHE A 289 4.91 -5.42 -6.49
C PHE A 289 5.67 -6.70 -6.86
N ASP A 290 6.94 -6.57 -7.23
CA ASP A 290 7.81 -7.69 -7.54
C ASP A 290 7.92 -8.65 -6.35
N CYS A 291 8.00 -8.13 -5.12
CA CYS A 291 7.98 -8.94 -3.91
C CYS A 291 6.64 -9.60 -3.62
N HIS A 292 5.57 -8.80 -3.69
CA HIS A 292 4.24 -9.21 -3.24
C HIS A 292 3.52 -10.10 -4.25
N GLU A 293 3.84 -9.99 -5.54
CA GLU A 293 3.04 -10.58 -6.62
C GLU A 293 3.80 -11.61 -7.44
N THR A 294 5.13 -11.70 -7.32
CA THR A 294 5.91 -12.81 -7.88
C THR A 294 5.89 -13.99 -6.92
N GLU A 295 5.54 -15.18 -7.41
CA GLU A 295 5.38 -16.37 -6.58
C GLU A 295 6.69 -16.86 -5.95
N LEU A 296 7.71 -17.06 -6.78
CA LEU A 296 9.00 -17.61 -6.40
C LEU A 296 10.13 -16.62 -6.67
N SER A 297 11.21 -16.78 -5.91
CA SER A 297 12.52 -16.25 -6.28
C SER A 297 13.01 -16.81 -7.63
N GLY A 298 13.82 -16.03 -8.35
CA GLY A 298 14.35 -16.36 -9.67
C GLY A 298 14.76 -15.12 -10.44
N LEU A 299 13.82 -14.53 -11.19
CA LEU A 299 14.02 -13.23 -11.84
C LEU A 299 14.09 -12.10 -10.81
N THR A 300 13.31 -12.23 -9.74
CA THR A 300 13.39 -11.40 -8.53
C THR A 300 14.19 -12.16 -7.46
N PRO A 301 14.93 -11.49 -6.56
CA PRO A 301 15.67 -12.22 -5.52
C PRO A 301 14.76 -12.88 -4.47
N TRP A 302 13.48 -12.51 -4.43
CA TRP A 302 12.47 -13.04 -3.50
C TRP A 302 11.12 -13.19 -4.20
N GLY A 303 10.21 -13.95 -3.59
CA GLY A 303 8.81 -14.09 -4.01
C GLY A 303 7.90 -14.31 -2.81
N TYR A 304 6.58 -14.14 -2.98
CA TYR A 304 5.63 -14.19 -1.87
C TYR A 304 5.58 -15.57 -1.19
N ARG A 305 5.80 -16.66 -1.93
CA ARG A 305 5.78 -18.01 -1.38
C ARG A 305 7.03 -18.28 -0.57
N ASP A 306 8.19 -17.94 -1.10
CA ASP A 306 9.49 -18.17 -0.43
C ASP A 306 9.70 -17.26 0.79
N THR A 307 9.08 -16.07 0.79
CA THR A 307 9.22 -15.07 1.84
C THR A 307 8.14 -15.20 2.90
N PHE A 308 6.87 -15.14 2.50
CA PHE A 308 5.75 -15.07 3.45
C PHE A 308 5.06 -16.41 3.69
N ASN A 309 5.56 -17.49 3.06
CA ASN A 309 4.86 -18.78 2.98
C ASN A 309 3.41 -18.60 2.54
N ALA A 310 3.20 -17.72 1.55
CA ALA A 310 1.88 -17.35 1.07
C ALA A 310 1.43 -18.24 -0.09
N GLU A 311 0.16 -18.63 -0.08
CA GLU A 311 -0.45 -19.46 -1.14
C GLU A 311 -0.88 -18.63 -2.38
N SER A 312 -0.86 -17.31 -2.26
CA SER A 312 -1.32 -16.36 -3.29
C SER A 312 -0.61 -15.01 -3.14
N PRO A 313 -0.64 -14.15 -4.18
CA PRO A 313 -0.09 -12.81 -4.10
C PRO A 313 -0.53 -12.02 -2.86
N ILE A 314 0.39 -11.24 -2.29
CA ILE A 314 0.19 -10.36 -1.14
C ILE A 314 -0.56 -9.09 -1.58
N MET A 315 -1.82 -9.27 -1.96
CA MET A 315 -2.72 -8.21 -2.41
C MET A 315 -4.05 -8.21 -1.64
N GLY A 316 -4.74 -7.08 -1.63
CA GLY A 316 -6.06 -6.96 -1.02
C GLY A 316 -7.18 -7.54 -1.87
N TYR A 317 -8.27 -7.94 -1.22
CA TYR A 317 -9.50 -8.44 -1.87
C TYR A 317 -10.11 -7.48 -2.91
N LYS A 318 -9.86 -6.18 -2.74
CA LYS A 318 -10.35 -5.11 -3.63
C LYS A 318 -9.27 -4.59 -4.58
N ASP A 319 -8.09 -5.20 -4.57
CA ASP A 319 -7.00 -4.81 -5.43
C ASP A 319 -6.94 -5.75 -6.64
N THR A 320 -6.28 -5.28 -7.68
CA THR A 320 -5.89 -6.04 -8.86
C THR A 320 -4.37 -6.11 -8.90
N HIS A 321 -3.81 -7.06 -9.65
CA HIS A 321 -2.36 -7.20 -9.82
C HIS A 321 -1.76 -5.87 -10.32
N ARG A 322 -0.74 -5.37 -9.62
CA ARG A 322 -0.06 -4.07 -9.87
C ARG A 322 -1.01 -2.88 -9.99
N PHE A 323 -2.20 -3.02 -9.43
CA PHE A 323 -3.33 -2.10 -9.57
C PHE A 323 -3.80 -1.80 -11.00
N ASP A 324 -3.51 -2.70 -11.94
CA ASP A 324 -3.92 -2.58 -13.34
C ASP A 324 -5.36 -3.10 -13.56
N SER A 325 -5.89 -2.94 -14.77
CA SER A 325 -7.16 -3.56 -15.17
C SER A 325 -7.10 -5.07 -15.02
N GLY A 326 -8.17 -5.65 -14.48
CA GLY A 326 -8.23 -7.08 -14.18
C GLY A 326 -9.38 -7.44 -13.26
N ILE A 327 -9.46 -8.73 -12.94
CA ILE A 327 -10.50 -9.26 -12.06
C ILE A 327 -9.97 -9.23 -10.62
N LYS A 328 -10.77 -8.65 -9.70
CA LYS A 328 -10.51 -8.67 -8.25
C LYS A 328 -11.53 -9.52 -7.52
N GLY A 329 -11.19 -9.96 -6.31
CA GLY A 329 -12.08 -10.79 -5.49
C GLY A 329 -13.48 -10.18 -5.32
N SER A 330 -13.55 -8.86 -5.11
CA SER A 330 -14.82 -8.13 -4.97
C SER A 330 -15.69 -8.03 -6.23
N THR A 331 -15.08 -8.08 -7.42
CA THR A 331 -15.83 -8.08 -8.68
C THR A 331 -16.32 -9.48 -9.04
N SER A 332 -15.57 -10.53 -8.70
CA SER A 332 -15.97 -11.93 -8.93
C SER A 332 -17.13 -12.37 -8.05
N ARG A 333 -17.25 -11.82 -6.84
CA ARG A 333 -18.28 -12.22 -5.87
C ARG A 333 -19.70 -11.87 -6.29
N TYR A 334 -19.86 -10.79 -7.04
CA TYR A 334 -21.17 -10.31 -7.49
C TYR A 334 -21.13 -10.15 -9.01
N ALA A 335 -21.87 -10.98 -9.73
CA ALA A 335 -21.90 -10.95 -11.21
C ALA A 335 -22.13 -9.55 -11.79
N LYS A 336 -23.00 -8.74 -11.15
CA LYS A 336 -23.30 -7.36 -11.54
C LYS A 336 -22.15 -6.35 -11.28
N ARG A 337 -21.06 -6.78 -10.64
CA ARG A 337 -19.82 -6.02 -10.46
C ARG A 337 -18.71 -6.48 -11.40
N MET A 338 -18.86 -7.61 -12.10
CA MET A 338 -17.82 -8.18 -12.96
C MET A 338 -17.45 -7.25 -14.13
N GLY A 339 -18.36 -6.40 -14.60
CA GLY A 339 -18.07 -5.39 -15.63
C GLY A 339 -17.12 -4.27 -15.19
N ARG A 340 -16.60 -4.29 -13.96
CA ARG A 340 -15.70 -3.26 -13.39
C ARG A 340 -14.24 -3.71 -13.34
N SER A 341 -13.82 -4.51 -14.31
CA SER A 341 -12.43 -4.96 -14.45
C SER A 341 -11.52 -3.87 -14.99
N GLU A 342 -12.04 -2.91 -15.77
CA GLU A 342 -11.29 -1.71 -16.14
C GLU A 342 -11.06 -0.85 -14.89
N ILE A 343 -9.80 -0.53 -14.57
CA ILE A 343 -9.48 0.40 -13.49
C ILE A 343 -9.59 1.83 -14.01
N VAL A 344 -10.46 2.62 -13.38
CA VAL A 344 -10.74 4.01 -13.77
C VAL A 344 -10.02 5.00 -12.85
N SER A 345 -9.68 4.59 -11.62
CA SER A 345 -9.06 5.43 -10.60
C SER A 345 -8.06 4.64 -9.76
N SER A 346 -6.91 5.26 -9.45
CA SER A 346 -5.87 4.71 -8.57
C SER A 346 -5.25 5.82 -7.74
N HIS A 347 -4.75 5.52 -6.54
CA HIS A 347 -3.91 6.46 -5.79
C HIS A 347 -2.50 6.60 -6.38
N LEU A 348 -2.07 5.70 -7.27
CA LEU A 348 -0.77 5.82 -7.95
C LEU A 348 -0.78 6.86 -9.07
N LYS A 349 -1.95 7.13 -9.66
CA LYS A 349 -2.14 8.24 -10.59
C LYS A 349 -2.64 9.46 -9.83
N ALA A 350 -1.97 10.60 -9.97
CA ALA A 350 -2.57 11.87 -9.58
C ALA A 350 -3.87 12.08 -10.38
N GLY A 351 -5.03 12.00 -9.72
CA GLY A 351 -6.33 12.21 -10.35
C GLY A 351 -6.57 13.68 -10.69
N ALA A 352 -7.55 13.95 -11.57
CA ALA A 352 -8.13 15.29 -11.66
C ALA A 352 -8.74 15.61 -10.29
N PHE A 353 -8.18 16.63 -9.64
CA PHE A 353 -8.50 17.01 -8.28
C PHE A 353 -10.01 17.24 -8.12
N LEU A 354 -10.54 17.01 -6.91
CA LEU A 354 -11.71 17.78 -6.50
C LEU A 354 -11.34 19.27 -6.65
N LYS A 355 -12.29 20.21 -6.64
CA LYS A 355 -11.99 21.67 -6.76
C LYS A 355 -10.97 22.24 -5.75
N TYR A 356 -10.41 21.40 -4.88
CA TYR A 356 -9.33 21.63 -3.95
C TYR A 356 -8.20 20.65 -4.29
N SER A 357 -7.00 21.18 -4.52
CA SER A 357 -5.78 20.39 -4.69
C SER A 357 -5.64 19.41 -3.53
N SER A 358 -5.26 18.16 -3.81
CA SER A 358 -4.59 17.41 -2.76
C SER A 358 -3.28 18.13 -2.50
N ASP A 359 -2.99 18.42 -1.24
CA ASP A 359 -1.82 19.23 -0.90
C ASP A 359 -0.49 18.51 -1.23
N GLN A 360 -0.56 17.20 -1.54
CA GLN A 360 0.59 16.34 -1.84
C GLN A 360 0.25 15.29 -2.93
N SER A 361 1.29 14.78 -3.61
CA SER A 361 1.22 13.67 -4.56
C SER A 361 2.00 12.47 -4.02
N ILE A 362 1.49 11.26 -4.29
CA ILE A 362 2.13 10.00 -3.89
C ILE A 362 3.27 9.62 -4.86
N GLY A 363 3.35 10.23 -6.04
CA GLY A 363 4.48 10.06 -6.96
C GLY A 363 4.67 8.63 -7.46
N GLY A 364 3.60 7.84 -7.60
CA GLY A 364 3.68 6.46 -8.07
C GLY A 364 4.45 5.52 -7.12
N LEU A 365 4.43 5.81 -5.81
CA LEU A 365 5.09 5.03 -4.76
C LEU A 365 4.08 4.45 -3.76
N CYS A 366 4.44 3.35 -3.09
CA CYS A 366 3.67 2.85 -1.94
C CYS A 366 4.05 3.55 -0.63
N THR A 367 5.29 4.05 -0.52
CA THR A 367 5.90 4.52 0.73
C THR A 367 5.44 5.89 1.26
N PRO A 368 4.71 6.75 0.53
CA PRO A 368 4.03 7.88 1.15
C PRO A 368 2.92 7.46 2.11
N CYS A 369 2.27 6.32 1.83
CA CYS A 369 1.19 5.79 2.66
C CYS A 369 1.68 4.70 3.61
N HIS A 370 2.61 3.88 3.14
CA HIS A 370 3.12 2.72 3.86
C HIS A 370 4.52 2.93 4.40
N ASP A 371 4.82 2.34 5.54
CA ASP A 371 6.16 2.24 6.09
C ASP A 371 6.57 0.77 6.17
N PRO A 372 7.39 0.26 5.23
CA PRO A 372 7.77 -1.14 5.20
C PRO A 372 8.50 -1.59 6.48
N HIS A 373 9.00 -0.66 7.28
CA HIS A 373 9.66 -0.98 8.55
C HIS A 373 8.70 -1.26 9.69
N GLY A 374 7.46 -0.74 9.67
CA GLY A 374 6.55 -0.91 10.80
C GLY A 374 5.67 0.30 11.06
N VAL A 375 4.70 0.12 11.95
CA VAL A 375 3.85 1.18 12.47
C VAL A 375 4.66 2.07 13.43
N SER A 376 4.48 3.38 13.31
CA SER A 376 5.10 4.35 14.21
C SER A 376 4.59 4.23 15.64
N ARG A 377 5.52 4.21 16.60
CA ARG A 377 5.18 4.26 18.03
C ARG A 377 4.67 5.63 18.47
N THR A 378 4.91 6.69 17.70
CA THR A 378 4.36 8.04 17.99
C THR A 378 2.82 8.05 17.99
N LEU A 379 2.19 7.09 17.31
CA LEU A 379 0.74 6.93 17.30
C LEU A 379 0.17 6.43 18.64
N GLY A 380 1.02 5.93 19.56
CA GLY A 380 0.62 5.43 20.87
C GLY A 380 -0.53 4.42 20.79
N LYS A 381 -1.63 4.67 21.50
CA LYS A 381 -2.82 3.79 21.48
C LYS A 381 -3.46 3.61 20.09
N ASN A 382 -3.17 4.52 19.15
CA ASN A 382 -3.72 4.50 17.79
C ASN A 382 -2.92 3.61 16.82
N MET A 383 -1.79 3.04 17.23
CA MET A 383 -1.02 2.08 16.42
C MET A 383 -1.90 0.95 15.86
N LYS A 384 -2.89 0.50 16.63
CA LYS A 384 -3.87 -0.50 16.19
C LYS A 384 -4.65 -0.11 14.94
N TYR A 385 -4.80 1.18 14.62
CA TYR A 385 -5.47 1.67 13.42
C TYR A 385 -4.50 1.88 12.24
N ALA A 386 -3.20 1.69 12.44
CA ALA A 386 -2.19 1.85 11.39
C ALA A 386 -1.72 0.51 10.80
N VAL A 387 -2.34 -0.61 11.16
CA VAL A 387 -1.97 -1.92 10.61
C VAL A 387 -2.52 -2.13 9.18
N PRO A 388 -1.76 -2.79 8.27
CA PRO A 388 -0.52 -3.51 8.55
C PRO A 388 0.69 -2.60 8.74
N LEU A 389 0.84 -1.49 8.01
CA LEU A 389 2.08 -0.71 7.98
C LEU A 389 1.84 0.73 7.49
N LEU A 390 0.89 1.46 8.06
CA LEU A 390 0.51 2.80 7.59
C LEU A 390 1.27 3.89 8.34
N LYS A 391 1.65 4.96 7.63
CA LYS A 391 2.23 6.19 8.21
C LYS A 391 1.22 7.10 8.93
N GLY A 392 0.06 6.54 9.23
CA GLY A 392 -1.08 7.23 9.81
C GLY A 392 -2.17 6.21 10.10
N THR A 393 -3.30 6.67 10.61
CA THR A 393 -4.40 5.80 10.98
C THR A 393 -5.37 5.61 9.82
N TRP A 394 -6.03 4.45 9.81
CA TRP A 394 -7.10 4.11 8.89
C TRP A 394 -7.97 3.00 9.49
N LEU A 395 -9.25 3.28 9.64
CA LEU A 395 -10.20 2.25 10.04
C LEU A 395 -10.66 1.51 8.79
N THR A 396 -10.36 0.22 8.68
CA THR A 396 -10.99 -0.59 7.64
C THR A 396 -12.49 -0.68 7.89
N SER A 397 -13.29 -0.58 6.82
CA SER A 397 -14.75 -0.58 6.91
C SER A 397 -15.21 -1.75 7.78
N PRO A 398 -16.05 -1.52 8.82
CA PRO A 398 -16.61 -2.58 9.66
C PRO A 398 -17.86 -3.22 9.03
N TYR A 399 -18.42 -2.60 8.00
CA TYR A 399 -19.63 -3.03 7.34
C TYR A 399 -19.36 -4.25 6.47
N LYS A 400 -20.35 -5.14 6.40
CA LYS A 400 -20.42 -6.14 5.34
C LYS A 400 -20.47 -5.46 3.98
N GLU A 401 -20.11 -6.19 2.95
CA GLU A 401 -20.21 -5.68 1.59
C GLU A 401 -21.66 -5.42 1.22
N ASP A 402 -21.90 -4.26 0.61
CA ASP A 402 -23.20 -4.00 0.00
C ASP A 402 -23.38 -4.98 -1.17
N ALA A 403 -24.57 -5.52 -1.36
CA ALA A 403 -24.86 -6.42 -2.48
C ALA A 403 -26.02 -5.88 -3.30
N SER A 404 -26.08 -6.31 -4.56
CA SER A 404 -27.30 -6.09 -5.34
C SER A 404 -28.49 -6.72 -4.62
N PRO A 405 -29.67 -6.10 -4.65
CA PRO A 405 -30.85 -6.72 -4.06
C PRO A 405 -31.05 -8.13 -4.61
N ALA A 406 -31.36 -9.08 -3.72
CA ALA A 406 -31.85 -10.37 -4.16
C ALA A 406 -33.11 -10.09 -4.97
N VAL A 407 -33.19 -10.66 -6.18
CA VAL A 407 -34.26 -10.45 -7.16
C VAL A 407 -35.58 -10.19 -6.45
N THR A 408 -36.17 -8.99 -6.62
CA THR A 408 -37.52 -8.74 -6.11
C THR A 408 -38.37 -9.91 -6.63
N PRO A 409 -39.11 -10.65 -5.77
CA PRO A 409 -40.06 -11.63 -6.28
C PRO A 409 -40.85 -10.90 -7.35
N GLY A 410 -40.74 -11.39 -8.59
CA GLY A 410 -41.49 -10.83 -9.70
C GLY A 410 -42.94 -10.71 -9.22
N LYS A 411 -43.60 -9.61 -9.56
CA LYS A 411 -45.03 -9.43 -9.29
C LYS A 411 -45.73 -10.75 -9.65
N GLY A 412 -46.00 -11.59 -8.66
CA GLY A 412 -47.01 -12.61 -8.78
C GLY A 412 -48.25 -11.80 -9.08
N ALA A 413 -48.76 -11.98 -10.29
CA ALA A 413 -50.05 -11.42 -10.68
C ALA A 413 -51.01 -11.63 -9.51
N PRO A 414 -51.78 -10.61 -9.08
CA PRO A 414 -52.73 -10.81 -8.01
C PRO A 414 -53.66 -11.95 -8.41
N SER A 415 -53.52 -13.09 -7.73
CA SER A 415 -54.37 -14.26 -7.91
C SER A 415 -55.73 -13.94 -7.32
N LYS A 416 -56.58 -13.38 -8.20
CA LYS A 416 -58.04 -13.17 -8.08
C LYS A 416 -58.52 -12.31 -6.89
N PRO A 417 -59.51 -11.43 -7.09
CA PRO A 417 -60.09 -10.67 -5.99
C PRO A 417 -60.83 -11.63 -5.05
N ARG A 418 -60.37 -11.72 -3.80
CA ARG A 418 -61.16 -12.31 -2.71
C ARG A 418 -62.20 -11.28 -2.27
N ALA A 419 -63.43 -11.74 -2.09
CA ALA A 419 -64.66 -11.00 -1.82
C ALA A 419 -64.53 -9.88 -0.75
N PRO A 420 -65.36 -8.82 -0.81
CA PRO A 420 -65.29 -7.70 0.13
C PRO A 420 -65.61 -8.16 1.56
N MET A 421 -64.64 -8.01 2.46
CA MET A 421 -64.86 -8.14 3.91
C MET A 421 -65.42 -6.83 4.49
N ALA A 422 -66.40 -7.00 5.36
CA ALA A 422 -67.22 -6.00 6.01
C ALA A 422 -66.43 -4.96 6.85
N PRO A 423 -66.99 -3.75 7.03
CA PRO A 423 -66.37 -2.68 7.83
C PRO A 423 -66.54 -2.96 9.32
N GLY A 424 -65.46 -3.33 10.01
CA GLY A 424 -65.49 -3.51 11.47
C GLY A 424 -64.36 -4.37 12.03
N ALA A 425 -63.10 -4.04 11.74
CA ALA A 425 -61.96 -4.64 12.44
C ALA A 425 -60.89 -3.57 12.69
N THR A 426 -60.73 -3.26 13.98
CA THR A 426 -59.76 -2.35 14.58
C THR A 426 -58.34 -2.65 14.12
N GLY A 427 -57.66 -1.61 13.60
CA GLY A 427 -56.31 -1.70 13.05
C GLY A 427 -55.26 -2.01 14.11
N THR A 428 -54.56 -3.13 13.92
CA THR A 428 -53.20 -3.29 14.43
C THR A 428 -52.27 -2.41 13.60
N THR A 429 -51.55 -1.51 14.26
CA THR A 429 -50.48 -0.70 13.68
C THR A 429 -49.46 -1.61 12.99
N LYS A 430 -49.46 -1.62 11.66
CA LYS A 430 -48.40 -2.26 10.87
C LYS A 430 -47.09 -1.54 11.16
N GLY A 431 -46.19 -2.22 11.88
CA GLY A 431 -44.79 -1.83 11.98
C GLY A 431 -44.14 -1.72 10.59
N PRO A 432 -42.98 -1.05 10.47
CA PRO A 432 -42.31 -0.83 9.19
C PRO A 432 -42.11 -2.15 8.46
N VAL A 433 -42.62 -2.20 7.22
CA VAL A 433 -42.45 -3.32 6.29
C VAL A 433 -40.98 -3.74 6.24
N SER A 434 -40.75 -5.04 6.48
CA SER A 434 -39.43 -5.65 6.49
C SER A 434 -38.66 -5.34 5.20
N MET A 435 -37.40 -4.91 5.38
CA MET A 435 -36.38 -4.68 4.35
C MET A 435 -35.96 -5.97 3.61
N GLN A 436 -36.88 -6.86 3.29
CA GLN A 436 -36.58 -8.13 2.64
C GLN A 436 -36.28 -7.89 1.16
N GLY A 437 -34.99 -7.72 0.85
CA GLY A 437 -34.48 -7.75 -0.52
C GLY A 437 -33.24 -6.88 -0.75
N MET A 438 -33.17 -5.68 -0.17
CA MET A 438 -32.02 -4.76 -0.36
C MET A 438 -30.92 -5.00 0.68
N GLN A 439 -29.72 -5.36 0.22
CA GLN A 439 -28.57 -5.73 1.06
C GLN A 439 -27.55 -4.58 1.14
N TYR A 440 -27.92 -3.44 1.70
CA TYR A 440 -26.98 -2.36 2.05
C TYR A 440 -26.69 -2.38 3.56
N ASN A 441 -25.47 -2.05 3.95
CA ASN A 441 -25.03 -2.06 5.34
C ASN A 441 -24.78 -0.64 5.85
N VAL A 442 -25.55 -0.21 6.84
CA VAL A 442 -25.52 1.09 7.51
C VAL A 442 -25.34 0.88 9.02
N ASP A 443 -25.17 1.95 9.80
CA ASP A 443 -24.95 1.83 11.25
C ASP A 443 -26.05 1.02 11.94
N ARG A 444 -27.32 1.35 11.66
CA ARG A 444 -28.48 0.70 12.27
C ARG A 444 -28.48 -0.83 12.11
N ASN A 445 -28.21 -1.34 10.92
CA ASN A 445 -28.23 -2.79 10.68
C ASN A 445 -26.87 -3.47 10.89
N THR A 446 -25.80 -2.70 11.12
CA THR A 446 -24.47 -3.24 11.42
C THR A 446 -24.21 -3.29 12.92
N PHE A 447 -24.68 -2.30 13.68
CA PHE A 447 -24.43 -2.18 15.11
C PHE A 447 -25.70 -2.28 15.97
N GLY A 448 -26.89 -2.14 15.38
CA GLY A 448 -28.16 -2.03 16.09
C GLY A 448 -28.61 -0.57 16.29
N ASP A 449 -29.84 -0.40 16.76
CA ASP A 449 -30.44 0.92 16.93
C ASP A 449 -29.63 1.83 17.86
N GLY A 450 -29.41 3.07 17.43
CA GLY A 450 -28.68 4.10 18.18
C GLY A 450 -27.16 3.89 18.28
N LYS A 451 -26.61 2.76 17.80
CA LYS A 451 -25.17 2.47 17.85
C LYS A 451 -24.47 2.86 16.55
N LYS A 452 -23.25 3.36 16.67
CA LYS A 452 -22.42 3.87 15.56
C LYS A 452 -20.96 3.50 15.78
N ILE A 453 -20.10 3.77 14.79
CA ILE A 453 -18.65 3.62 15.02
C ILE A 453 -18.21 4.52 16.18
N ALA A 454 -17.22 4.09 16.97
CA ALA A 454 -16.75 4.78 18.16
C ALA A 454 -15.56 5.69 17.85
N GLU A 455 -14.83 5.39 16.78
CA GLU A 455 -13.61 6.05 16.35
C GLU A 455 -13.81 7.53 16.00
N THR A 456 -12.83 8.33 16.36
CA THR A 456 -12.69 9.73 15.94
C THR A 456 -12.14 9.83 14.52
N VAL A 457 -12.23 11.03 13.94
CA VAL A 457 -11.65 11.34 12.61
C VAL A 457 -10.16 10.98 12.56
N ASP A 458 -9.42 11.22 13.64
CA ASP A 458 -8.00 10.91 13.75
C ASP A 458 -7.69 9.42 13.87
N GLU A 459 -8.68 8.57 14.16
CA GLU A 459 -8.52 7.11 14.21
C GLU A 459 -8.94 6.45 12.88
N PHE A 460 -9.95 6.99 12.18
CA PHE A 460 -10.43 6.38 10.94
C PHE A 460 -9.88 6.99 9.65
N ALA A 461 -9.48 8.27 9.66
CA ALA A 461 -9.11 9.01 8.45
C ALA A 461 -7.68 9.55 8.43
N GLY A 462 -6.93 9.52 9.53
CA GLY A 462 -5.67 10.26 9.69
C GLY A 462 -4.76 10.25 8.45
N LEU A 463 -4.52 9.07 7.86
CA LEU A 463 -3.72 8.95 6.63
C LEU A 463 -4.30 9.72 5.43
N CYS A 464 -5.62 9.69 5.24
CA CYS A 464 -6.30 10.38 4.14
C CYS A 464 -6.20 11.90 4.27
N LEU A 465 -6.19 12.41 5.50
CA LEU A 465 -6.18 13.84 5.77
C LEU A 465 -4.87 14.52 5.37
N ASN A 466 -3.79 13.75 5.17
CA ASN A 466 -2.54 14.25 4.63
C ASN A 466 -2.67 14.77 3.18
N CYS A 467 -3.68 14.29 2.45
CA CYS A 467 -3.91 14.65 1.05
C CYS A 467 -5.33 15.16 0.78
N HIS A 468 -6.28 14.89 1.68
CA HIS A 468 -7.66 15.27 1.53
C HIS A 468 -8.10 16.13 2.72
N SER A 469 -8.26 17.43 2.49
CA SER A 469 -8.82 18.30 3.52
C SER A 469 -10.29 17.94 3.78
N ARG A 470 -10.71 18.14 5.04
CA ARG A 470 -12.11 18.05 5.41
C ARG A 470 -12.88 19.13 4.63
N LEU A 471 -13.81 18.70 3.77
CA LEU A 471 -14.67 19.63 3.05
C LEU A 471 -15.48 20.44 4.07
N SER A 472 -15.59 21.75 3.85
CA SER A 472 -16.49 22.59 4.64
C SER A 472 -17.92 22.05 4.46
N SER A 473 -18.52 21.64 5.57
CA SER A 473 -19.88 21.09 5.66
C SER A 473 -20.99 22.06 5.24
N ARG A 474 -20.62 23.27 4.79
CA ARG A 474 -21.49 24.39 4.42
C ARG A 474 -21.89 24.41 2.94
N GLY A 475 -21.26 23.59 2.09
CA GLY A 475 -21.65 23.51 0.67
C GLY A 475 -22.94 22.73 0.45
N GLU A 476 -23.79 23.20 -0.47
CA GLU A 476 -25.00 22.47 -0.91
C GLU A 476 -24.73 21.47 -2.05
N SER A 477 -23.50 21.42 -2.56
CA SER A 477 -23.14 20.49 -3.64
C SER A 477 -23.42 19.02 -3.25
N LYS A 478 -23.77 18.18 -4.24
CA LYS A 478 -23.97 16.73 -4.02
C LYS A 478 -22.80 16.07 -3.28
N ASN A 479 -21.56 16.49 -3.62
CA ASN A 479 -20.34 16.01 -2.95
C ASN A 479 -20.29 16.43 -1.48
N SER A 480 -20.64 17.68 -1.17
CA SER A 480 -20.69 18.19 0.20
C SER A 480 -21.75 17.48 1.03
N GLN A 481 -22.91 17.16 0.44
CA GLN A 481 -23.99 16.44 1.13
C GLN A 481 -23.61 15.00 1.48
N ILE A 482 -22.95 14.27 0.57
CA ILE A 482 -22.51 12.89 0.83
C ILE A 482 -21.45 12.83 1.93
N HIS A 483 -20.52 13.77 1.94
CA HIS A 483 -19.49 13.83 2.99
C HIS A 483 -20.06 14.17 4.37
N LYS A 484 -21.31 14.63 4.50
CA LYS A 484 -22.00 14.74 5.80
C LYS A 484 -22.33 13.37 6.41
N ALA A 485 -22.28 12.29 5.64
CA ALA A 485 -22.41 10.93 6.17
C ALA A 485 -21.13 10.42 6.84
N VAL A 486 -19.99 11.10 6.65
CA VAL A 486 -18.74 10.79 7.34
C VAL A 486 -18.83 11.25 8.79
N LYS A 487 -18.42 10.39 9.72
CA LYS A 487 -18.49 10.69 11.15
C LYS A 487 -17.75 11.99 11.48
N GLY A 488 -18.46 12.89 12.17
CA GLY A 488 -17.91 14.17 12.61
C GLY A 488 -17.77 15.21 11.51
N TRP A 489 -18.16 14.91 10.25
CA TRP A 489 -18.11 15.87 9.13
C TRP A 489 -19.46 16.55 8.86
N GLY A 490 -20.57 15.96 9.32
CA GLY A 490 -21.89 16.58 9.37
C GLY A 490 -22.79 15.95 10.44
N ASP A 491 -23.97 16.53 10.64
CA ASP A 491 -24.97 16.04 11.59
C ASP A 491 -25.89 15.03 10.90
N ASN A 492 -25.51 13.75 10.94
CA ASN A 492 -26.33 12.66 10.42
C ASN A 492 -26.77 11.73 11.55
N ARG A 493 -28.10 11.62 11.73
CA ARG A 493 -28.71 10.75 12.75
C ARG A 493 -28.64 9.28 12.37
N GLU A 494 -28.67 8.96 11.08
CA GLU A 494 -28.72 7.60 10.54
C GLU A 494 -27.34 6.97 10.38
N HIS A 495 -26.33 7.75 9.99
CA HIS A 495 -25.03 7.24 9.56
C HIS A 495 -23.85 8.06 10.11
N SER A 496 -22.81 7.38 10.55
CA SER A 496 -21.51 7.92 10.93
C SER A 496 -20.41 7.06 10.31
N PHE A 497 -20.26 7.12 9.00
CA PHE A 497 -19.35 6.26 8.27
C PHE A 497 -17.87 6.68 8.40
N PRO A 498 -16.94 5.71 8.39
CA PRO A 498 -15.54 5.99 8.08
C PRO A 498 -15.37 6.14 6.55
N CYS A 499 -14.30 6.81 6.11
CA CYS A 499 -13.99 6.99 4.68
C CYS A 499 -13.96 5.66 3.90
N SER A 500 -13.46 4.62 4.56
CA SER A 500 -13.32 3.26 4.04
C SER A 500 -14.64 2.55 3.74
N LYS A 501 -15.80 3.05 4.20
CA LYS A 501 -17.10 2.54 3.78
C LYS A 501 -17.36 2.87 2.31
N CYS A 502 -16.92 4.05 1.86
CA CYS A 502 -17.20 4.55 0.51
C CYS A 502 -16.00 4.42 -0.45
N HIS A 503 -14.77 4.53 0.05
CA HIS A 503 -13.55 4.56 -0.77
C HIS A 503 -12.69 3.30 -0.66
N GLN A 504 -12.10 2.89 -1.77
CA GLN A 504 -11.04 1.88 -1.88
C GLN A 504 -9.69 2.56 -1.64
N ALA A 505 -8.75 1.80 -1.05
CA ALA A 505 -7.46 2.33 -0.67
C ALA A 505 -6.45 2.40 -1.83
N HIS A 506 -6.60 1.60 -2.88
CA HIS A 506 -5.59 1.51 -3.94
C HIS A 506 -6.14 1.79 -5.32
N ASN A 507 -7.10 0.98 -5.78
CA ASN A 507 -7.68 1.10 -7.12
C ASN A 507 -9.20 0.92 -7.13
N SER A 508 -9.84 1.39 -8.19
CA SER A 508 -11.26 1.14 -8.43
C SER A 508 -11.61 1.21 -9.91
N GLY A 509 -12.57 0.38 -10.32
CA GLY A 509 -13.27 0.54 -11.59
C GLY A 509 -14.33 1.64 -11.57
N LEU A 510 -14.42 2.41 -10.48
CA LEU A 510 -15.21 3.63 -10.39
C LEU A 510 -14.28 4.85 -10.21
N PRO A 511 -14.69 6.04 -10.71
CA PRO A 511 -13.99 7.28 -10.43
C PRO A 511 -13.80 7.53 -8.93
N ARG A 512 -12.74 8.29 -8.58
CA ARG A 512 -12.47 8.74 -7.19
C ARG A 512 -12.38 7.60 -6.17
N LEU A 513 -11.89 6.46 -6.62
CA LEU A 513 -11.70 5.26 -5.81
C LEU A 513 -12.97 4.74 -5.11
N MET A 514 -14.15 4.98 -5.66
CA MET A 514 -15.40 4.56 -5.00
C MET A 514 -15.53 3.02 -4.93
N GLN A 515 -16.09 2.50 -3.85
CA GLN A 515 -16.44 1.07 -3.70
C GLN A 515 -17.76 0.74 -4.39
N THR A 516 -18.72 1.63 -4.23
CA THR A 516 -20.09 1.53 -4.75
C THR A 516 -20.46 2.87 -5.33
N ASN A 517 -21.32 2.86 -6.36
CA ASN A 517 -21.77 4.09 -6.98
C ASN A 517 -22.90 4.72 -6.15
N CYS A 518 -22.55 5.34 -5.01
CA CYS A 518 -23.49 6.07 -4.15
C CYS A 518 -24.01 7.37 -4.81
N PHE A 519 -23.44 7.76 -5.95
CA PHE A 519 -23.66 9.04 -6.64
C PHE A 519 -24.65 8.96 -7.82
N GLU A 520 -25.12 7.77 -8.20
CA GLU A 520 -26.05 7.63 -9.33
C GLU A 520 -27.48 8.08 -8.97
N GLU A 521 -27.92 9.15 -9.62
CA GLU A 521 -29.32 9.49 -9.76
C GLU A 521 -29.95 8.59 -10.83
N GLY A 522 -30.91 7.75 -10.43
CA GLY A 522 -31.67 6.92 -11.37
C GLY A 522 -33.12 6.72 -10.89
N PRO A 523 -34.03 6.32 -11.79
CA PRO A 523 -35.41 6.01 -11.43
C PRO A 523 -35.44 4.94 -10.33
N SER A 524 -36.43 5.02 -9.43
CA SER A 524 -36.60 4.22 -8.21
C SER A 524 -36.71 2.69 -8.41
N GLY A 525 -36.53 2.20 -9.65
CA GLY A 525 -36.65 0.80 -10.03
C GLY A 525 -35.52 0.27 -10.93
N LEU A 526 -34.45 1.03 -11.20
CA LEU A 526 -33.35 0.58 -12.08
C LEU A 526 -31.94 0.95 -11.58
N ARG A 527 -31.79 1.39 -10.33
CA ARG A 527 -30.47 1.70 -9.76
C ARG A 527 -29.73 0.43 -9.47
N SER A 528 -28.62 0.17 -10.11
CA SER A 528 -28.05 -1.15 -10.07
C SER A 528 -26.79 -1.25 -9.20
N SER A 529 -26.75 -0.35 -8.22
CA SER A 529 -26.29 -0.59 -6.85
C SER A 529 -27.43 -0.77 -5.82
N SER A 530 -28.70 -0.77 -6.22
CA SER A 530 -29.88 -0.96 -5.34
C SER A 530 -31.20 -0.96 -6.14
N ILE A 531 -31.52 -2.04 -6.86
CA ILE A 531 -32.79 -2.13 -7.62
C ILE A 531 -33.92 -2.56 -6.68
N GLY A 532 -34.86 -1.64 -6.44
CA GLY A 532 -36.28 -1.96 -6.48
C GLY A 532 -37.03 -1.96 -5.15
N LEU A 533 -37.42 -0.77 -4.69
CA LEU A 533 -38.80 -0.38 -4.34
C LEU A 533 -38.79 0.93 -3.54
N ALA A 534 -39.58 1.90 -3.99
CA ALA A 534 -39.87 3.12 -3.25
C ALA A 534 -40.65 2.77 -1.97
N TRP A 535 -40.14 3.22 -0.83
CA TRP A 535 -40.84 3.19 0.46
C TRP A 535 -42.08 4.09 0.39
N LEU A 536 -43.31 3.56 0.51
CA LEU A 536 -44.51 4.30 0.95
C LEU A 536 -45.56 3.31 1.49
N PRO A 537 -46.09 3.54 2.70
CA PRO A 537 -47.51 3.31 2.95
C PRO A 537 -48.26 4.62 3.26
N ASP A 538 -49.51 4.59 2.82
CA ASP A 538 -50.68 5.43 3.07
C ASP A 538 -50.79 6.88 2.57
N LYS A 539 -51.79 7.03 1.70
CA LYS A 539 -52.50 8.26 1.38
C LYS A 539 -53.70 8.35 2.30
N ASN A 540 -53.80 9.44 3.05
CA ASN A 540 -55.08 10.07 3.39
C ASN A 540 -54.82 11.49 3.89
N VAL A 541 -54.55 12.43 2.99
CA VAL A 541 -54.84 13.86 3.21
C VAL A 541 -55.25 14.47 1.88
N LYS A 542 -56.41 15.13 1.88
CA LYS A 542 -56.99 15.83 0.72
C LYS A 542 -56.11 17.00 0.27
N GLN A 543 -56.22 17.28 -1.02
CA GLN A 543 -55.54 18.35 -1.75
C GLN A 543 -55.68 19.72 -1.09
N ASP A 544 -54.59 20.47 -1.09
CA ASP A 544 -54.67 21.88 -1.43
C ASP A 544 -53.53 22.26 -2.40
N SER A 545 -53.92 22.87 -3.51
CA SER A 545 -53.09 23.19 -4.66
C SER A 545 -52.59 24.62 -4.57
N LYS A 546 -51.28 24.81 -4.34
CA LYS A 546 -50.45 25.97 -4.78
C LYS A 546 -49.07 25.93 -4.11
N VAL A 547 -48.05 25.27 -4.70
CA VAL A 547 -46.63 25.63 -4.48
C VAL A 547 -45.79 25.27 -5.72
N LYS A 548 -44.93 26.22 -6.12
CA LYS A 548 -44.00 26.20 -7.27
C LYS A 548 -42.94 25.08 -7.18
N SER A 549 -42.42 24.69 -8.34
CA SER A 549 -41.40 23.64 -8.52
C SER A 549 -40.10 23.93 -7.77
N ALA A 550 -39.61 22.94 -7.02
CA ALA A 550 -38.22 22.90 -6.55
C ALA A 550 -37.57 21.58 -7.01
N SER A 551 -36.45 21.71 -7.71
CA SER A 551 -35.57 20.61 -8.12
C SER A 551 -34.96 19.92 -6.88
N ALA A 552 -35.30 18.67 -6.64
CA ALA A 552 -34.75 17.87 -5.54
C ALA A 552 -34.00 16.63 -6.08
N GLY A 553 -32.66 16.68 -6.03
CA GLY A 553 -31.78 15.54 -6.30
C GLY A 553 -31.57 14.68 -5.05
N PHE A 554 -31.50 13.35 -5.22
CA PHE A 554 -31.35 12.38 -4.13
C PHE A 554 -30.05 11.57 -4.24
N VAL A 555 -29.40 11.41 -3.09
CA VAL A 555 -28.16 10.65 -2.87
C VAL A 555 -28.47 9.16 -2.62
N GLY A 556 -27.68 8.26 -3.19
CA GLY A 556 -27.90 6.80 -3.28
C GLY A 556 -27.92 5.98 -1.99
N CYS A 557 -28.01 6.58 -0.79
CA CYS A 557 -28.24 5.87 0.47
C CYS A 557 -29.54 6.29 1.18
N HIS A 558 -30.11 7.43 0.83
CA HIS A 558 -31.38 7.92 1.36
C HIS A 558 -32.28 8.31 0.18
N VAL A 559 -33.25 7.45 -0.13
CA VAL A 559 -34.41 7.88 -0.92
C VAL A 559 -35.31 8.64 0.07
N LYS A 560 -35.55 9.97 -0.10
CA LYS A 560 -36.70 10.56 0.64
C LYS A 560 -37.94 9.88 0.10
N GLN A 561 -38.80 9.44 1.02
CA GLN A 561 -40.23 9.48 0.80
C GLN A 561 -40.65 10.91 0.55
N PHE A 562 -41.27 11.23 -0.60
CA PHE A 562 -42.43 12.13 -0.67
C PHE A 562 -43.14 12.04 -2.04
N GLY A 563 -44.46 11.82 -1.98
CA GLY A 563 -45.48 12.64 -2.66
C GLY A 563 -45.48 12.86 -4.18
N ASN A 564 -46.17 11.94 -4.88
CA ASN A 564 -47.09 12.13 -6.03
C ASN A 564 -46.62 12.49 -7.47
N LYS A 565 -46.99 11.55 -8.36
CA LYS A 565 -47.56 11.61 -9.73
C LYS A 565 -47.05 12.64 -10.76
N GLY A 566 -46.60 12.09 -11.90
CA GLY A 566 -46.82 12.68 -13.22
C GLY A 566 -45.59 12.74 -14.11
N GLY A 567 -45.14 11.60 -14.63
CA GLY A 567 -44.13 11.57 -15.68
C GLY A 567 -44.20 10.25 -16.42
N SER A 568 -44.53 10.30 -17.71
CA SER A 568 -44.46 9.18 -18.64
C SER A 568 -43.08 8.54 -18.61
N ALA A 569 -43.04 7.20 -18.59
CA ALA A 569 -41.80 6.43 -18.60
C ALA A 569 -40.96 6.82 -19.83
N PRO A 570 -39.66 7.15 -19.67
CA PRO A 570 -38.78 7.31 -20.81
C PRO A 570 -38.58 5.96 -21.51
N PRO A 571 -38.22 5.95 -22.81
CA PRO A 571 -38.10 4.73 -23.60
C PRO A 571 -37.09 3.76 -22.98
N LYS A 572 -37.36 2.46 -23.15
CA LYS A 572 -36.49 1.35 -22.70
C LYS A 572 -35.07 1.60 -23.18
N ARG A 573 -34.18 1.94 -22.23
CA ARG A 573 -32.73 2.01 -22.46
C ARG A 573 -32.15 0.59 -22.39
N SER A 574 -31.22 0.30 -23.30
CA SER A 574 -30.63 -1.03 -23.52
C SER A 574 -29.74 -1.48 -22.37
N GLU A 575 -29.56 -2.81 -22.20
CA GLU A 575 -28.79 -3.48 -21.14
C GLU A 575 -27.30 -3.07 -20.99
N ASN A 576 -26.80 -2.19 -21.86
CA ASN A 576 -25.39 -1.77 -21.93
C ASN A 576 -25.07 -0.41 -21.27
N GLU A 577 -26.01 0.29 -20.64
CA GLU A 577 -25.76 1.62 -20.03
C GLU A 577 -24.79 1.63 -18.83
N TRP A 578 -24.42 0.46 -18.32
CA TRP A 578 -23.47 0.31 -17.22
C TRP A 578 -22.03 0.70 -17.57
N ASN A 579 -21.73 0.73 -18.86
CA ASN A 579 -20.45 1.18 -19.40
C ASN A 579 -20.49 2.68 -19.75
N GLU A 580 -21.64 3.34 -19.63
CA GLU A 580 -21.74 4.76 -19.88
C GLU A 580 -21.08 5.53 -18.73
N LYS A 581 -19.90 6.07 -19.04
CA LYS A 581 -19.24 7.09 -18.24
C LYS A 581 -20.23 8.23 -18.07
N SER A 582 -20.87 8.33 -16.91
CA SER A 582 -21.61 9.55 -16.58
C SER A 582 -20.63 10.71 -16.65
N LYS A 583 -20.92 11.71 -17.50
CA LYS A 583 -20.12 12.93 -17.54
C LYS A 583 -20.26 13.61 -16.18
N TRP A 584 -19.13 13.68 -15.46
CA TRP A 584 -18.98 14.35 -14.17
C TRP A 584 -17.89 15.41 -14.24
#